data_AF-A0A919PYQ2-F1
#
_entry.id   AF-A0A919PYQ2-F1
#
_cell.length_a   1.000
_cell.length_b   1.000
_cell.length_c   1.000
_cell.angle_alpha   90.00
_cell.angle_beta   90.00
_cell.angle_gamma   90.00
#
_symmetry.space_group_name_H-M   'P 1'
#
loop_
_entity.id
_entity.type
_entity.pdbx_description
1 polymer ?
#
loop_
_entity_poly.entity_id
_entity_poly.type
_entity_poly.pdbx_seq_one_letter_code
_entity_poly.pdbx_strand_id
1 'polypeptide(L)'
;MTIDPDTFRSVLAQWPSGVSVVTTVAGDGWHGMTASSFSSVSMDPPLILVCLNRRIITHALIEASGVFAVSVLAKDQTVVGRRFAGQEDVSDRFAGGAWETRVTGAPVLTDAVGWLDCRVVHAYAGGDHTIFVGAVLGASTARIVAPLLFHSRAWGQLADVLPDEVSVADTGLLSALRNHAVSAGAAGTLATALRAAGVRVRVRDPFGCLTSTGDRSTATALVTTADEVADAALSGAGVIELLAGDPATTKHILDEADRYDMTATCWLPDAFAPGNGSAVLDAVDLLASLGCAEIGLDEGAEAASPRQVRELLQDATVRARPVSLRVRLRDRHGLGLVNALTAMKSGVRHFDTTLGGIDGVLACEDVQFLADRLGVACDSPRAALVAAAAELERHLGGALPGRTYRVPIS
;
A
#
# COMPACT_ATOMS: atom_id res chain seq x y z
N MET A 1 -8.40 -44.00 -14.41
CA MET A 1 -7.16 -43.66 -13.68
C MET A 1 -7.55 -43.07 -12.34
N THR A 2 -7.11 -43.66 -11.23
CA THR A 2 -7.29 -43.09 -9.89
C THR A 2 -6.23 -42.01 -9.66
N ILE A 3 -6.66 -40.81 -9.28
CA ILE A 3 -5.73 -39.75 -8.90
C ILE A 3 -5.10 -40.11 -7.55
N ASP A 4 -3.79 -40.01 -7.47
CA ASP A 4 -3.06 -40.18 -6.22
C ASP A 4 -3.45 -39.08 -5.20
N PRO A 5 -3.87 -39.42 -3.97
CA PRO A 5 -4.31 -38.44 -2.98
C PRO A 5 -3.28 -37.38 -2.61
N ASP A 6 -1.98 -37.71 -2.62
CA ASP A 6 -0.93 -36.75 -2.31
C ASP A 6 -0.72 -35.76 -3.45
N THR A 7 -0.81 -36.24 -4.69
CA THR A 7 -0.84 -35.38 -5.89
C THR A 7 -2.04 -34.44 -5.85
N PHE A 8 -3.24 -34.96 -5.58
CA PHE A 8 -4.46 -34.14 -5.45
C PHE A 8 -4.31 -33.06 -4.38
N ARG A 9 -3.85 -33.42 -3.18
CA ARG A 9 -3.61 -32.47 -2.09
C ARG A 9 -2.54 -31.43 -2.43
N SER A 10 -1.48 -31.84 -3.12
CA SER A 10 -0.37 -30.96 -3.47
C SER A 10 -0.80 -29.92 -4.51
N VAL A 11 -1.59 -30.32 -5.50
CA VAL A 11 -2.19 -29.40 -6.48
C VAL A 11 -3.14 -28.43 -5.79
N LEU A 12 -4.05 -28.92 -4.94
CA LEU A 12 -4.98 -28.05 -4.21
C LEU A 12 -4.26 -27.08 -3.25
N ALA A 13 -3.12 -27.48 -2.67
CA ALA A 13 -2.34 -26.61 -1.80
C ALA A 13 -1.71 -25.42 -2.55
N GLN A 14 -1.61 -25.47 -3.89
CA GLN A 14 -1.16 -24.34 -4.70
C GLN A 14 -2.24 -23.27 -4.91
N TRP A 15 -3.52 -23.60 -4.68
CA TRP A 15 -4.61 -22.63 -4.76
C TRP A 15 -4.67 -21.84 -3.43
N PRO A 16 -4.29 -20.55 -3.41
CA PRO A 16 -4.35 -19.77 -2.19
C PRO A 16 -5.80 -19.57 -1.76
N SER A 17 -6.06 -19.67 -0.46
CA SER A 17 -7.36 -19.33 0.11
C SER A 17 -7.21 -18.27 1.18
N GLY A 18 -8.26 -17.48 1.38
CA GLY A 18 -8.45 -16.81 2.67
C GLY A 18 -8.63 -17.85 3.79
N VAL A 19 -8.49 -17.41 5.03
CA VAL A 19 -8.79 -18.22 6.22
C VAL A 19 -10.06 -17.68 6.86
N SER A 20 -11.01 -18.56 7.14
CA SER A 20 -12.22 -18.22 7.89
C SER A 20 -12.42 -19.14 9.09
N VAL A 21 -13.12 -18.66 10.10
CA VAL A 21 -13.70 -19.50 11.15
C VAL A 21 -15.19 -19.63 10.89
N VAL A 22 -15.65 -20.89 10.81
CA VAL A 22 -17.05 -21.24 10.72
C VAL A 22 -17.54 -21.63 12.10
N THR A 23 -18.61 -21.01 12.55
CA THR A 23 -19.18 -21.26 13.88
C THR A 23 -20.66 -21.62 13.80
N THR A 24 -21.16 -22.25 14.85
CA THR A 24 -22.57 -22.55 15.04
C THR A 24 -22.88 -22.61 16.54
N VAL A 25 -24.15 -22.80 16.87
CA VAL A 25 -24.66 -22.92 18.24
C VAL A 25 -25.30 -24.28 18.43
N ALA A 26 -25.12 -24.86 19.62
CA ALA A 26 -25.73 -26.10 20.05
C ALA A 26 -26.17 -26.00 21.51
N GLY A 27 -26.88 -27.03 22.01
CA GLY A 27 -27.41 -27.02 23.38
C GLY A 27 -26.34 -26.97 24.48
N ASP A 28 -25.11 -27.37 24.17
CA ASP A 28 -23.94 -27.33 25.06
C ASP A 28 -23.06 -26.08 24.87
N GLY A 29 -23.43 -25.17 23.96
CA GLY A 29 -22.77 -23.88 23.76
C GLY A 29 -22.36 -23.61 22.33
N TRP A 30 -21.28 -22.84 22.18
CA TRP A 30 -20.75 -22.43 20.88
C TRP A 30 -19.73 -23.42 20.36
N HIS A 31 -19.75 -23.62 19.05
CA HIS A 31 -18.82 -24.51 18.36
C HIS A 31 -18.27 -23.83 17.12
N GLY A 32 -17.07 -24.22 16.71
CA GLY A 32 -16.50 -23.73 15.47
C GLY A 32 -15.24 -24.44 15.04
N MET A 33 -14.85 -24.14 13.81
CA MET A 33 -13.66 -24.65 13.18
C MET A 33 -13.08 -23.68 12.17
N THR A 34 -11.81 -23.85 11.84
CA THR A 34 -11.21 -23.15 10.71
C THR A 34 -11.62 -23.81 9.40
N ALA A 35 -12.03 -23.02 8.43
CA ALA A 35 -12.34 -23.46 7.08
C ALA A 35 -11.70 -22.54 6.02
N SER A 36 -11.14 -23.16 4.98
CA SER A 36 -10.65 -22.49 3.76
C SER A 36 -11.59 -22.67 2.56
N SER A 37 -12.69 -23.40 2.73
CA SER A 37 -13.66 -23.72 1.68
C SER A 37 -14.75 -22.66 1.48
N PHE A 38 -14.68 -21.56 2.22
CA PHE A 38 -15.62 -20.44 2.09
C PHE A 38 -15.59 -19.86 0.67
N SER A 39 -16.77 -19.64 0.09
CA SER A 39 -16.93 -18.97 -1.20
C SER A 39 -18.26 -18.23 -1.32
N SER A 40 -18.28 -17.16 -2.11
CA SER A 40 -19.52 -16.47 -2.49
C SER A 40 -20.26 -17.27 -3.58
N VAL A 41 -21.59 -17.23 -3.56
CA VAL A 41 -22.43 -18.00 -4.48
C VAL A 41 -23.34 -17.10 -5.31
N SER A 42 -24.01 -16.14 -4.67
CA SER A 42 -24.99 -15.28 -5.32
C SER A 42 -25.10 -13.93 -4.62
N MET A 43 -25.42 -12.88 -5.39
CA MET A 43 -25.74 -11.55 -4.87
C MET A 43 -27.25 -11.37 -4.62
N ASP A 44 -28.11 -11.99 -5.42
CA ASP A 44 -29.57 -11.92 -5.27
C ASP A 44 -30.23 -13.31 -5.49
N PRO A 45 -30.65 -14.00 -4.40
CA PRO A 45 -30.45 -13.63 -3.00
C PRO A 45 -28.97 -13.71 -2.59
N PRO A 46 -28.54 -13.05 -1.50
CA PRO A 46 -27.16 -13.10 -1.02
C PRO A 46 -26.85 -14.47 -0.42
N LEU A 47 -26.07 -15.28 -1.15
CA LEU A 47 -25.72 -16.64 -0.77
C LEU A 47 -24.20 -16.84 -0.69
N ILE A 48 -23.78 -17.63 0.28
CA ILE A 48 -22.41 -18.13 0.43
C ILE A 48 -22.41 -19.64 0.64
N LEU A 49 -21.26 -20.29 0.47
CA LEU A 49 -21.09 -21.70 0.80
C LEU A 49 -19.86 -21.99 1.66
N VAL A 50 -19.92 -23.12 2.37
CA VAL A 50 -18.79 -23.77 3.04
C VAL A 50 -18.86 -25.29 2.82
N CYS A 51 -17.70 -25.92 2.61
CA CYS A 51 -17.60 -27.36 2.48
C CYS A 51 -17.01 -27.95 3.76
N LEU A 52 -17.79 -28.76 4.47
CA LEU A 52 -17.40 -29.33 5.78
C LEU A 52 -17.36 -30.85 5.72
N ASN A 53 -16.29 -31.44 6.27
CA ASN A 53 -16.14 -32.89 6.32
C ASN A 53 -17.26 -33.49 7.18
N ARG A 54 -17.80 -34.65 6.80
CA ARG A 54 -18.92 -35.27 7.55
C ARG A 54 -18.53 -35.85 8.91
N ARG A 55 -17.22 -35.94 9.20
CA ARG A 55 -16.69 -36.54 10.45
C ARG A 55 -16.43 -35.52 11.57
N ILE A 56 -16.45 -34.24 11.27
CA ILE A 56 -16.19 -33.18 12.26
C ILE A 56 -17.48 -32.82 13.00
N ILE A 57 -17.38 -32.53 14.30
CA ILE A 57 -18.53 -32.22 15.14
C ILE A 57 -19.32 -30.99 14.64
N THR A 58 -18.62 -29.95 14.18
CA THR A 58 -19.23 -28.72 13.67
C THR A 58 -20.15 -28.97 12.47
N HIS A 59 -19.84 -29.97 11.62
CA HIS A 59 -20.73 -30.36 10.52
C HIS A 59 -22.09 -30.84 11.05
N ALA A 60 -22.10 -31.80 11.97
CA ALA A 60 -23.33 -32.36 12.53
C ALA A 60 -24.16 -31.30 13.26
N LEU A 61 -23.49 -30.36 13.93
CA LEU A 61 -24.14 -29.26 14.64
C LEU A 61 -24.76 -28.23 13.68
N ILE A 62 -24.12 -27.93 12.55
CA ILE A 62 -24.71 -27.06 11.51
C ILE A 62 -25.90 -27.75 10.84
N GLU A 63 -25.80 -29.05 10.58
CA GLU A 63 -26.92 -29.83 10.04
C GLU A 63 -28.12 -29.84 10.98
N ALA A 64 -27.89 -29.94 12.29
CA ALA A 64 -28.95 -29.93 13.31
C ALA A 64 -29.52 -28.53 13.60
N SER A 65 -28.68 -27.51 13.69
CA SER A 65 -29.09 -26.14 14.04
C SER A 65 -29.66 -25.36 12.86
N GLY A 66 -29.27 -25.71 11.62
CA GLY A 66 -29.67 -25.00 10.41
C GLY A 66 -29.05 -23.60 10.27
N VAL A 67 -28.07 -23.25 11.10
CA VAL A 67 -27.43 -21.93 11.11
C VAL A 67 -25.91 -22.04 11.25
N PHE A 68 -25.21 -21.08 10.66
CA PHE A 68 -23.78 -20.93 10.83
C PHE A 68 -23.36 -19.48 10.60
N ALA A 69 -22.24 -19.09 11.20
CA ALA A 69 -21.59 -17.83 10.87
C ALA A 69 -20.18 -18.08 10.32
N VAL A 70 -19.70 -17.12 9.53
CA VAL A 70 -18.36 -17.11 8.94
C VAL A 70 -17.66 -15.83 9.37
N SER A 71 -16.46 -15.94 9.94
CA SER A 71 -15.59 -14.80 10.23
C SER A 71 -14.30 -14.91 9.42
N VAL A 72 -14.04 -13.94 8.54
CA VAL A 72 -12.85 -13.90 7.67
C VAL A 72 -11.69 -13.30 8.45
N LEU A 73 -10.63 -14.09 8.68
CA LEU A 73 -9.55 -13.71 9.57
C LEU A 73 -8.59 -12.69 8.95
N ALA A 74 -8.13 -11.77 9.77
CA ALA A 74 -7.08 -10.80 9.44
C ALA A 74 -5.68 -11.39 9.63
N LYS A 75 -4.68 -10.77 8.99
CA LYS A 75 -3.27 -11.21 9.00
C LYS A 75 -2.69 -11.45 10.40
N ASP A 76 -3.15 -10.69 11.38
CA ASP A 76 -2.75 -10.70 12.80
C ASP A 76 -3.48 -11.79 13.61
N GLN A 77 -4.52 -12.43 13.06
CA GLN A 77 -5.35 -13.43 13.73
C GLN A 77 -4.92 -14.87 13.43
N THR A 78 -3.63 -15.10 13.14
CA THR A 78 -3.08 -16.44 12.90
C THR A 78 -3.32 -17.37 14.10
N VAL A 79 -3.22 -16.86 15.33
CA VAL A 79 -3.47 -17.63 16.56
C VAL A 79 -4.90 -18.16 16.60
N VAL A 80 -5.90 -17.32 16.28
CA VAL A 80 -7.31 -17.74 16.20
C VAL A 80 -7.47 -18.85 15.15
N GLY A 81 -6.91 -18.66 13.96
CA GLY A 81 -6.99 -19.65 12.87
C GLY A 81 -6.36 -21.01 13.24
N ARG A 82 -5.23 -21.02 13.95
CA ARG A 82 -4.58 -22.26 14.40
C ARG A 82 -5.39 -22.98 15.47
N ARG A 83 -5.95 -22.23 16.42
CA ARG A 83 -6.77 -22.78 17.49
C ARG A 83 -8.02 -23.46 16.96
N PHE A 84 -8.76 -22.79 16.09
CA PHE A 84 -9.97 -23.36 15.47
C PHE A 84 -9.65 -24.45 14.43
N ALA A 85 -8.40 -24.59 13.98
CA ALA A 85 -7.92 -25.71 13.18
C ALA A 85 -7.52 -26.94 14.04
N GLY A 86 -7.58 -26.85 15.37
CA GLY A 86 -7.17 -27.92 16.28
C GLY A 86 -5.66 -28.11 16.37
N GLN A 87 -4.87 -27.08 16.05
CA GLN A 87 -3.40 -27.10 16.15
C GLN A 87 -2.89 -26.70 17.54
N GLU A 88 -3.79 -26.28 18.43
CA GLU A 88 -3.52 -25.94 19.83
C GLU A 88 -4.42 -26.79 20.72
N ASP A 89 -3.88 -27.29 21.83
CA ASP A 89 -4.63 -28.04 22.83
C ASP A 89 -5.22 -27.04 23.84
N VAL A 90 -6.45 -26.59 23.57
CA VAL A 90 -7.12 -25.54 24.34
C VAL A 90 -8.52 -26.01 24.72
N SER A 91 -8.88 -25.83 26.00
CA SER A 91 -10.20 -26.20 26.53
C SER A 91 -11.32 -25.30 26.02
N ASP A 92 -11.03 -24.01 25.83
CA ASP A 92 -11.96 -23.03 25.26
C ASP A 92 -11.36 -22.40 23.99
N ARG A 93 -11.97 -22.68 22.84
CA ARG A 93 -11.55 -22.14 21.54
C ARG A 93 -11.89 -20.66 21.39
N PHE A 94 -12.91 -20.17 22.08
CA PHE A 94 -13.41 -18.81 21.98
C PHE A 94 -12.64 -17.83 22.87
N ALA A 95 -11.86 -18.32 23.84
CA ALA A 95 -11.07 -17.52 24.76
C ALA A 95 -10.15 -16.49 24.04
N GLY A 96 -10.19 -15.22 24.43
CA GLY A 96 -9.30 -14.19 23.87
C GLY A 96 -9.65 -13.71 22.46
N GLY A 97 -10.82 -14.07 21.92
CA GLY A 97 -11.43 -13.39 20.77
C GLY A 97 -12.63 -12.55 21.19
N ALA A 98 -12.95 -11.50 20.44
CA ALA A 98 -14.14 -10.68 20.64
C ALA A 98 -15.34 -11.34 19.95
N TRP A 99 -15.97 -12.31 20.60
CA TRP A 99 -17.08 -13.08 20.04
C TRP A 99 -18.43 -12.56 20.51
N GLU A 100 -19.36 -12.36 19.58
CA GLU A 100 -20.73 -11.95 19.88
C GLU A 100 -21.72 -12.72 19.00
N THR A 101 -22.97 -12.87 19.44
CA THR A 101 -24.03 -13.42 18.60
C THR A 101 -24.70 -12.34 17.76
N ARG A 102 -25.31 -12.75 16.64
CA ARG A 102 -26.04 -11.88 15.72
C ARG A 102 -27.48 -12.37 15.51
N VAL A 103 -27.98 -12.34 14.28
CA VAL A 103 -29.37 -12.64 13.92
C VAL A 103 -29.72 -14.11 14.22
N THR A 104 -28.82 -15.05 13.94
CA THR A 104 -29.10 -16.49 14.08
C THR A 104 -28.75 -17.07 15.44
N GLY A 105 -27.99 -16.32 16.26
CA GLY A 105 -27.39 -16.84 17.49
C GLY A 105 -26.03 -17.54 17.29
N ALA A 106 -25.58 -17.78 16.05
CA ALA A 106 -24.21 -18.22 15.80
C ALA A 106 -23.20 -17.11 16.14
N PRO A 107 -22.06 -17.41 16.79
CA PRO A 107 -21.12 -16.40 17.22
C PRO A 107 -20.22 -15.91 16.08
N VAL A 108 -20.07 -14.61 15.93
CA VAL A 108 -19.14 -13.96 14.99
C VAL A 108 -17.98 -13.34 15.74
N LEU A 109 -16.80 -13.34 15.13
CA LEU A 109 -15.64 -12.60 15.61
C LEU A 109 -15.78 -11.15 15.17
N THR A 110 -16.09 -10.25 16.11
CA THR A 110 -16.44 -8.85 15.81
C THR A 110 -15.26 -8.02 15.34
N ASP A 111 -14.05 -8.50 15.59
CA ASP A 111 -12.80 -7.87 15.17
C ASP A 111 -12.16 -8.59 13.96
N ALA A 112 -12.88 -9.48 13.26
CA ALA A 112 -12.43 -10.06 11.99
C ALA A 112 -12.39 -9.02 10.85
N VAL A 113 -11.77 -9.34 9.69
CA VAL A 113 -11.87 -8.48 8.47
C VAL A 113 -13.32 -8.20 8.13
N GLY A 114 -14.14 -9.25 8.21
CA GLY A 114 -15.58 -9.17 8.17
C GLY A 114 -16.21 -10.48 8.61
N TRP A 115 -17.52 -10.43 8.85
CA TRP A 115 -18.30 -11.60 9.22
C TRP A 115 -19.64 -11.64 8.48
N LEU A 116 -20.17 -12.85 8.37
CA LEU A 116 -21.44 -13.19 7.73
C LEU A 116 -22.21 -14.13 8.66
N ASP A 117 -23.47 -13.82 8.92
CA ASP A 117 -24.37 -14.62 9.74
C ASP A 117 -25.45 -15.25 8.86
N CYS A 118 -25.53 -16.58 8.83
CA CYS A 118 -26.19 -17.33 7.77
C CYS A 118 -27.18 -18.38 8.29
N ARG A 119 -28.26 -18.55 7.54
CA ARG A 119 -29.17 -19.68 7.66
C ARG A 119 -28.96 -20.65 6.51
N VAL A 120 -28.83 -21.93 6.79
CA VAL A 120 -28.69 -22.98 5.78
C VAL A 120 -29.96 -23.01 4.92
N VAL A 121 -29.80 -22.89 3.61
CA VAL A 121 -30.87 -23.04 2.63
C VAL A 121 -30.74 -24.33 1.83
N HIS A 122 -29.51 -24.81 1.60
CA HIS A 122 -29.26 -26.09 0.96
C HIS A 122 -28.07 -26.81 1.57
N ALA A 123 -28.11 -28.14 1.54
CA ALA A 123 -27.00 -29.01 1.90
C ALA A 123 -26.83 -30.06 0.79
N TYR A 124 -25.73 -29.98 0.05
CA TYR A 124 -25.43 -30.90 -1.06
C TYR A 124 -24.32 -31.88 -0.70
N ALA A 125 -24.40 -33.12 -1.19
CA ALA A 125 -23.33 -34.09 -1.06
C ALA A 125 -22.11 -33.67 -1.89
N GLY A 126 -20.92 -33.68 -1.28
CA GLY A 126 -19.63 -33.36 -1.91
C GLY A 126 -18.58 -34.43 -1.64
N GLY A 127 -18.94 -35.71 -1.80
CA GLY A 127 -18.09 -36.84 -1.42
C GLY A 127 -18.05 -37.03 0.10
N ASP A 128 -16.87 -36.92 0.70
CA ASP A 128 -16.66 -36.98 2.16
C ASP A 128 -17.01 -35.66 2.88
N HIS A 129 -17.37 -34.63 2.12
CA HIS A 129 -17.86 -33.34 2.62
C HIS A 129 -19.35 -33.13 2.31
N THR A 130 -19.96 -32.20 3.04
CA THR A 130 -21.24 -31.58 2.68
C THR A 130 -21.00 -30.12 2.30
N ILE A 131 -21.61 -29.68 1.20
CA ILE A 131 -21.60 -28.30 0.74
C ILE A 131 -22.84 -27.63 1.33
N PHE A 132 -22.64 -26.83 2.38
CA PHE A 132 -23.72 -26.02 2.95
C PHE A 132 -23.79 -24.70 2.21
N VAL A 133 -24.96 -24.38 1.66
CA VAL A 133 -25.27 -23.06 1.09
C VAL A 133 -26.11 -22.31 2.12
N GLY A 134 -25.63 -21.14 2.53
CA GLY A 134 -26.29 -20.28 3.51
C GLY A 134 -26.81 -18.99 2.89
N ALA A 135 -28.03 -18.60 3.24
CA ALA A 135 -28.54 -17.25 3.00
C ALA A 135 -28.02 -16.31 4.09
N VAL A 136 -27.40 -15.21 3.66
CA VAL A 136 -26.83 -14.21 4.57
C VAL A 136 -27.96 -13.35 5.17
N LEU A 137 -28.07 -13.37 6.50
CA LEU A 137 -29.07 -12.60 7.26
C LEU A 137 -28.46 -11.37 7.95
N GLY A 138 -27.14 -11.36 8.14
CA GLY A 138 -26.39 -10.22 8.66
C GLY A 138 -24.95 -10.25 8.18
N ALA A 139 -24.34 -9.07 8.01
CA ALA A 139 -22.95 -8.94 7.59
C ALA A 139 -22.35 -7.64 8.12
N SER A 140 -21.04 -7.63 8.35
CA SER A 140 -20.29 -6.39 8.59
C SER A 140 -18.82 -6.56 8.23
N THR A 141 -18.19 -5.48 7.79
CA THR A 141 -16.73 -5.36 7.63
C THR A 141 -16.20 -4.54 8.79
N ALA A 142 -15.64 -5.20 9.80
CA ALA A 142 -15.29 -4.53 11.06
C ALA A 142 -13.95 -3.79 11.01
N ARG A 143 -13.04 -4.19 10.10
CA ARG A 143 -11.75 -3.52 9.89
C ARG A 143 -11.28 -3.65 8.44
N ILE A 144 -10.58 -2.63 7.95
CA ILE A 144 -9.94 -2.65 6.63
C ILE A 144 -8.46 -3.01 6.83
N VAL A 145 -8.14 -4.30 6.80
CA VAL A 145 -6.78 -4.84 6.95
C VAL A 145 -6.55 -6.02 6.01
N ALA A 146 -5.29 -6.36 5.73
CA ALA A 146 -4.99 -7.51 4.88
C ALA A 146 -5.48 -8.84 5.51
N PRO A 147 -6.10 -9.74 4.72
CA PRO A 147 -6.59 -11.01 5.22
C PRO A 147 -5.46 -12.00 5.49
N LEU A 148 -5.72 -12.97 6.36
CA LEU A 148 -4.86 -14.14 6.55
C LEU A 148 -5.04 -15.10 5.37
N LEU A 149 -3.92 -15.56 4.81
CA LEU A 149 -3.91 -16.54 3.73
C LEU A 149 -3.37 -17.89 4.20
N PHE A 150 -3.82 -18.94 3.50
CA PHE A 150 -3.24 -20.27 3.58
C PHE A 150 -2.83 -20.73 2.17
N HIS A 151 -1.55 -21.04 2.00
CA HIS A 151 -0.97 -21.46 0.72
C HIS A 151 0.19 -22.43 0.98
N SER A 152 0.27 -23.51 0.21
CA SER A 152 1.34 -24.52 0.30
C SER A 152 1.58 -25.03 1.73
N ARG A 153 0.49 -25.24 2.49
CA ARG A 153 0.50 -25.66 3.91
C ARG A 153 1.14 -24.66 4.88
N ALA A 154 1.37 -23.43 4.44
CA ALA A 154 1.88 -22.34 5.25
C ALA A 154 0.81 -21.28 5.49
N TRP A 155 0.84 -20.73 6.70
CA TRP A 155 0.12 -19.50 7.03
C TRP A 155 0.89 -18.31 6.45
N GLY A 156 0.21 -17.40 5.77
CA GLY A 156 0.84 -16.30 5.08
C GLY A 156 -0.05 -15.07 4.96
N GLN A 157 0.47 -14.09 4.24
CA GLN A 157 -0.23 -12.86 3.85
C GLN A 157 -0.21 -12.79 2.32
N LEU A 158 -1.02 -11.92 1.71
CA LEU A 158 -0.83 -11.60 0.30
C LEU A 158 0.64 -11.23 0.11
N ALA A 159 1.30 -11.88 -0.86
CA ALA A 159 2.60 -11.42 -1.30
C ALA A 159 2.40 -9.98 -1.75
N ASP A 160 3.14 -9.07 -1.13
CA ASP A 160 3.19 -7.67 -1.49
C ASP A 160 3.57 -7.58 -2.99
N VAL A 161 2.56 -7.48 -3.86
CA VAL A 161 2.73 -7.45 -5.32
C VAL A 161 3.46 -6.15 -5.63
N LEU A 162 4.64 -6.27 -6.25
CA LEU A 162 5.33 -5.10 -6.74
C LEU A 162 4.46 -4.41 -7.79
N PRO A 163 4.46 -3.07 -7.85
CA PRO A 163 3.72 -2.37 -8.89
C PRO A 163 4.28 -2.74 -10.27
N ASP A 164 3.42 -2.71 -11.29
CA ASP A 164 3.87 -2.93 -12.68
C ASP A 164 4.83 -1.82 -13.14
N GLU A 165 4.66 -0.61 -12.59
CA GLU A 165 5.41 0.59 -12.92
C GLU A 165 5.60 1.48 -11.69
N VAL A 166 6.77 2.13 -11.61
CA VAL A 166 7.06 3.23 -10.68
C VAL A 166 7.46 4.49 -11.43
N SER A 167 7.22 5.64 -10.81
CA SER A 167 7.66 6.95 -11.32
C SER A 167 8.63 7.60 -10.35
N VAL A 168 9.60 8.34 -10.88
CA VAL A 168 10.50 9.18 -10.09
C VAL A 168 10.22 10.67 -10.32
N ALA A 169 10.30 11.46 -9.26
CA ALA A 169 10.38 12.91 -9.32
C ALA A 169 11.68 13.37 -8.67
N ASP A 170 12.12 14.57 -9.04
CA ASP A 170 13.25 15.26 -8.47
C ASP A 170 12.87 16.67 -8.03
N THR A 171 12.41 16.76 -6.79
CA THR A 171 12.00 18.04 -6.20
C THR A 171 13.07 18.67 -5.32
N GLY A 172 14.18 17.96 -5.08
CA GLY A 172 15.34 18.41 -4.32
C GLY A 172 16.44 19.08 -5.16
N LEU A 173 16.57 18.73 -6.45
CA LEU A 173 17.70 19.13 -7.29
C LEU A 173 17.93 20.64 -7.33
N LEU A 174 16.89 21.46 -7.53
CA LEU A 174 17.04 22.91 -7.62
C LEU A 174 17.74 23.49 -6.37
N SER A 175 17.25 23.11 -5.19
CA SER A 175 17.83 23.51 -3.91
C SER A 175 19.25 22.99 -3.74
N ALA A 176 19.48 21.73 -4.12
CA ALA A 176 20.79 21.09 -3.98
C ALA A 176 21.84 21.74 -4.89
N LEU A 177 21.53 21.99 -6.16
CA LEU A 177 22.40 22.68 -7.10
C LEU A 177 22.79 24.08 -6.60
N ARG A 178 21.85 24.82 -6.03
CA ARG A 178 22.12 26.13 -5.42
C ARG A 178 23.07 26.01 -4.23
N ASN A 179 22.84 25.05 -3.33
CA ASN A 179 23.70 24.82 -2.17
C ASN A 179 25.14 24.43 -2.57
N HIS A 180 25.30 23.80 -3.73
CA HIS A 180 26.59 23.47 -4.33
C HIS A 180 27.15 24.56 -5.28
N ALA A 181 26.52 25.75 -5.32
CA ALA A 181 26.92 26.87 -6.17
C ALA A 181 27.02 26.52 -7.67
N VAL A 182 26.22 25.57 -8.15
CA VAL A 182 26.12 25.25 -9.58
C VAL A 182 25.44 26.42 -10.31
N SER A 183 25.99 26.82 -11.44
CA SER A 183 25.46 27.96 -12.22
C SER A 183 24.01 27.73 -12.66
N ALA A 184 23.22 28.81 -12.74
CA ALA A 184 21.82 28.74 -13.19
C ALA A 184 21.67 28.12 -14.60
N GLY A 185 22.63 28.35 -15.51
CA GLY A 185 22.61 27.76 -16.86
C GLY A 185 22.83 26.24 -16.85
N ALA A 186 23.74 25.75 -16.01
CA ALA A 186 23.95 24.32 -15.79
C ALA A 186 22.73 23.67 -15.13
N ALA A 187 22.16 24.31 -14.11
CA ALA A 187 20.94 23.86 -13.45
C ALA A 187 19.75 23.77 -14.42
N GLY A 188 19.57 24.79 -15.27
CA GLY A 188 18.54 24.78 -16.31
C GLY A 188 18.73 23.65 -17.34
N THR A 189 19.98 23.38 -17.73
CA THR A 189 20.30 22.28 -18.65
C THR A 189 19.96 20.92 -18.04
N LEU A 190 20.38 20.67 -16.80
CA LEU A 190 20.09 19.43 -16.07
C LEU A 190 18.58 19.23 -15.89
N ALA A 191 17.88 20.25 -15.41
CA ALA A 191 16.43 20.20 -15.21
C ALA A 191 15.68 19.94 -16.54
N THR A 192 16.12 20.56 -17.63
CA THR A 192 15.53 20.33 -18.96
C THR A 192 15.75 18.91 -19.45
N ALA A 193 16.97 18.37 -19.27
CA ALA A 193 17.29 17.00 -19.67
C ALA A 193 16.47 15.96 -18.89
N LEU A 194 16.34 16.14 -17.57
CA LEU A 194 15.53 15.27 -16.71
C LEU A 194 14.04 15.33 -17.09
N ARG A 195 13.51 16.53 -17.32
CA ARG A 195 12.11 16.71 -17.74
C ARG A 195 11.82 16.11 -19.11
N ALA A 196 12.74 16.23 -20.06
CA ALA A 196 12.64 15.56 -21.36
C ALA A 196 12.67 14.03 -21.24
N ALA A 197 13.25 13.51 -20.15
CA ALA A 197 13.24 12.10 -19.79
C ALA A 197 11.99 11.66 -18.99
N GLY A 198 11.00 12.54 -18.81
CA GLY A 198 9.76 12.23 -18.09
C GLY A 198 9.82 12.47 -16.57
N VAL A 199 10.98 12.84 -16.02
CA VAL A 199 11.13 13.10 -14.58
C VAL A 199 10.44 14.41 -14.23
N ARG A 200 9.55 14.39 -13.21
CA ARG A 200 9.00 15.63 -12.66
C ARG A 200 10.10 16.38 -11.90
N VAL A 201 10.42 17.61 -12.27
CA VAL A 201 11.48 18.41 -11.64
C VAL A 201 10.93 19.70 -11.04
N ARG A 202 11.37 20.06 -9.84
CA ARG A 202 11.03 21.36 -9.26
C ARG A 202 11.73 22.49 -10.01
N VAL A 203 10.95 23.34 -10.65
CA VAL A 203 11.41 24.49 -11.43
C VAL A 203 11.28 25.80 -10.65
N ARG A 204 10.51 25.82 -9.56
CA ARG A 204 10.34 27.01 -8.71
C ARG A 204 10.31 26.65 -7.24
N ASP A 205 11.05 27.40 -6.44
CA ASP A 205 11.00 27.40 -4.98
C ASP A 205 11.01 28.86 -4.46
N PRO A 206 10.81 29.10 -3.14
CA PRO A 206 10.85 30.46 -2.58
C PRO A 206 12.17 31.22 -2.78
N PHE A 207 13.23 30.54 -3.22
CA PHE A 207 14.58 31.05 -3.32
C PHE A 207 15.07 31.15 -4.77
N GLY A 208 14.24 30.82 -5.77
CA GLY A 208 14.60 30.91 -7.18
C GLY A 208 13.65 30.20 -8.14
N CYS A 209 13.86 30.45 -9.44
CA CYS A 209 13.09 29.85 -10.52
C CYS A 209 14.01 29.50 -11.69
N LEU A 210 13.78 28.34 -12.30
CA LEU A 210 14.30 27.96 -13.60
C LEU A 210 13.24 28.27 -14.64
N THR A 211 13.62 28.93 -15.73
CA THR A 211 12.72 29.13 -16.87
C THR A 211 12.44 27.79 -17.53
N SER A 212 11.18 27.36 -17.49
CA SER A 212 10.76 26.05 -17.98
C SER A 212 10.02 26.18 -19.32
N THR A 213 10.40 25.36 -20.30
CA THR A 213 9.62 25.13 -21.52
C THR A 213 9.37 23.62 -21.66
N GLY A 214 8.31 23.22 -22.36
CA GLY A 214 7.93 21.81 -22.53
C GLY A 214 6.71 21.39 -21.71
N ASP A 215 6.57 20.10 -21.44
CA ASP A 215 5.41 19.54 -20.75
C ASP A 215 5.27 20.11 -19.33
N ARG A 216 4.14 20.76 -19.04
CA ARG A 216 3.84 21.35 -17.73
C ARG A 216 3.72 20.27 -16.64
N SER A 217 3.32 19.05 -16.98
CA SER A 217 3.14 17.94 -16.01
C SER A 217 4.45 17.51 -15.32
N THR A 218 5.59 17.75 -15.98
CA THR A 218 6.93 17.45 -15.47
C THR A 218 7.57 18.65 -14.75
N ALA A 219 6.89 19.79 -14.66
CA ALA A 219 7.37 20.98 -13.98
C ALA A 219 6.56 21.22 -12.69
N THR A 220 7.25 21.23 -11.56
CA THR A 220 6.62 21.47 -10.25
C THR A 220 7.14 22.74 -9.55
N ALA A 221 6.29 23.35 -8.73
CA ALA A 221 6.60 24.54 -7.96
C ALA A 221 6.22 24.36 -6.49
N LEU A 222 7.14 24.68 -5.58
CA LEU A 222 6.83 24.73 -4.16
C LEU A 222 6.10 26.03 -3.84
N VAL A 223 4.91 25.90 -3.25
CA VAL A 223 4.07 27.02 -2.82
C VAL A 223 3.71 26.89 -1.34
N THR A 224 3.48 28.02 -0.70
CA THR A 224 3.08 28.15 0.70
C THR A 224 1.78 28.93 0.86
N THR A 225 1.35 29.64 -0.19
CA THR A 225 0.13 30.45 -0.21
C THR A 225 -0.60 30.30 -1.54
N ALA A 226 -1.89 30.67 -1.56
CA ALA A 226 -2.67 30.65 -2.80
C ALA A 226 -2.15 31.67 -3.83
N ASP A 227 -1.68 32.84 -3.38
CA ASP A 227 -1.12 33.88 -4.25
C ASP A 227 0.10 33.37 -5.06
N GLU A 228 0.87 32.44 -4.49
CA GLU A 228 2.03 31.83 -5.17
C GLU A 228 1.65 30.84 -6.28
N VAL A 229 0.39 30.38 -6.34
CA VAL A 229 -0.07 29.42 -7.36
C VAL A 229 -0.14 30.06 -8.75
N ALA A 230 -0.63 31.30 -8.83
CA ALA A 230 -0.65 32.05 -10.09
C ALA A 230 0.77 32.24 -10.65
N ASP A 231 1.70 32.56 -9.75
CA ASP A 231 3.12 32.71 -10.00
C ASP A 231 3.79 31.40 -10.45
N ALA A 232 3.37 30.27 -9.87
CA ALA A 232 3.79 28.93 -10.30
C ALA A 232 3.29 28.62 -11.72
N ALA A 233 2.02 28.92 -12.03
CA ALA A 233 1.46 28.74 -13.37
C ALA A 233 2.21 29.57 -14.42
N LEU A 234 2.55 30.82 -14.10
CA LEU A 234 3.35 31.69 -14.98
C LEU A 234 4.77 31.16 -15.23
N SER A 235 5.34 30.43 -14.27
CA SER A 235 6.63 29.74 -14.47
C SER A 235 6.55 28.47 -15.31
N GLY A 236 5.34 28.10 -15.77
CA GLY A 236 5.09 26.91 -16.59
C GLY A 236 4.94 25.62 -15.79
N ALA A 237 4.76 25.71 -14.47
CA ALA A 237 4.44 24.53 -13.67
C ALA A 237 3.03 24.02 -14.00
N GLY A 238 2.87 22.69 -13.99
CA GLY A 238 1.57 22.00 -14.03
C GLY A 238 1.27 21.26 -12.73
N VAL A 239 2.22 21.25 -11.80
CA VAL A 239 2.09 20.64 -10.49
C VAL A 239 2.53 21.66 -9.43
N ILE A 240 1.78 21.78 -8.35
CA ILE A 240 2.24 22.46 -7.14
C ILE A 240 2.57 21.45 -6.05
N GLU A 241 3.52 21.83 -5.21
CA GLU A 241 3.85 21.13 -3.97
C GLU A 241 3.61 22.07 -2.80
N LEU A 242 3.05 21.54 -1.72
CA LEU A 242 2.85 22.29 -0.48
C LEU A 242 3.08 21.37 0.72
N LEU A 243 3.57 21.94 1.82
CA LEU A 243 3.56 21.25 3.11
C LEU A 243 2.14 21.30 3.66
N ALA A 244 1.61 20.15 4.08
CA ALA A 244 0.30 20.09 4.71
C ALA A 244 0.33 20.89 6.03
N GLY A 245 -0.63 21.79 6.18
CA GLY A 245 -0.75 22.66 7.34
C GLY A 245 -2.18 22.72 7.83
N ASP A 246 -2.64 23.92 8.14
CA ASP A 246 -4.04 24.17 8.49
C ASP A 246 -4.99 23.71 7.35
N PRO A 247 -6.09 22.99 7.65
CA PRO A 247 -6.98 22.45 6.62
C PRO A 247 -7.63 23.52 5.73
N ALA A 248 -7.98 24.69 6.29
CA ALA A 248 -8.63 25.75 5.52
C ALA A 248 -7.63 26.39 4.54
N THR A 249 -6.41 26.63 5.00
CA THR A 249 -5.31 27.14 4.17
C THR A 249 -4.94 26.15 3.07
N THR A 250 -4.80 24.87 3.42
CA THR A 250 -4.50 23.78 2.48
C THR A 250 -5.58 23.72 1.39
N LYS A 251 -6.86 23.70 1.78
CA LYS A 251 -7.98 23.70 0.84
C LYS A 251 -7.97 24.92 -0.08
N HIS A 252 -7.70 26.11 0.45
CA HIS A 252 -7.66 27.32 -0.36
C HIS A 252 -6.59 27.26 -1.46
N ILE A 253 -5.42 26.70 -1.15
CA ILE A 253 -4.34 26.49 -2.14
C ILE A 253 -4.78 25.46 -3.20
N LEU A 254 -5.46 24.37 -2.80
CA LEU A 254 -5.98 23.36 -3.73
C LEU A 254 -7.04 23.94 -4.68
N ASP A 255 -7.97 24.73 -4.14
CA ASP A 255 -9.02 25.41 -4.93
C ASP A 255 -8.43 26.46 -5.90
N GLU A 256 -7.27 27.04 -5.57
CA GLU A 256 -6.52 27.90 -6.50
C GLU A 256 -5.79 27.09 -7.56
N ALA A 257 -5.19 25.95 -7.21
CA ALA A 257 -4.52 25.06 -8.16
C ALA A 257 -5.48 24.53 -9.24
N ASP A 258 -6.69 24.13 -8.83
CA ASP A 258 -7.77 23.68 -9.72
C ASP A 258 -8.14 24.76 -10.76
N ARG A 259 -8.18 26.04 -10.35
CA ARG A 259 -8.44 27.16 -11.27
C ARG A 259 -7.40 27.33 -12.37
N TYR A 260 -6.17 26.86 -12.14
CA TYR A 260 -5.08 26.89 -13.12
C TYR A 260 -4.86 25.54 -13.83
N ASP A 261 -5.75 24.57 -13.63
CA ASP A 261 -5.63 23.19 -14.14
C ASP A 261 -4.29 22.56 -13.71
N MET A 262 -3.92 22.79 -12.44
CA MET A 262 -2.72 22.26 -11.83
C MET A 262 -3.06 21.15 -10.84
N THR A 263 -2.24 20.11 -10.83
CA THR A 263 -2.34 19.07 -9.79
C THR A 263 -1.54 19.47 -8.56
N ALA A 264 -1.89 18.91 -7.40
CA ALA A 264 -1.24 19.24 -6.13
C ALA A 264 -0.71 17.99 -5.41
N THR A 265 0.55 18.08 -4.98
CA THR A 265 1.19 17.12 -4.07
C THR A 265 1.30 17.73 -2.67
N CYS A 266 0.55 17.17 -1.72
CA CYS A 266 0.48 17.62 -0.33
C CYS A 266 1.46 16.81 0.54
N TRP A 267 2.50 17.43 1.08
CA TRP A 267 3.59 16.78 1.80
C TRP A 267 3.37 16.73 3.32
N LEU A 268 3.49 15.54 3.91
CA LEU A 268 3.51 15.28 5.34
C LEU A 268 4.97 15.05 5.79
N PRO A 269 5.56 15.96 6.57
CA PRO A 269 6.93 15.80 7.08
C PRO A 269 7.01 14.76 8.19
N ASP A 270 8.21 14.18 8.38
CA ASP A 270 8.52 13.24 9.46
C ASP A 270 7.50 12.09 9.58
N ALA A 271 6.98 11.63 8.44
CA ALA A 271 5.85 10.70 8.39
C ALA A 271 6.18 9.36 9.05
N PHE A 272 7.44 8.95 8.98
CA PHE A 272 7.90 7.65 9.47
C PHE A 272 8.55 7.72 10.86
N ALA A 273 8.56 8.88 11.51
CA ALA A 273 9.12 9.04 12.83
C ALA A 273 8.34 8.19 13.87
N PRO A 274 9.03 7.63 14.89
CA PRO A 274 8.37 6.85 15.93
C PRO A 274 7.23 7.62 16.61
N GLY A 275 6.03 7.02 16.66
CA GLY A 275 4.86 7.63 17.30
C GLY A 275 3.98 8.50 16.39
N ASN A 276 4.45 8.89 15.20
CA ASN A 276 3.67 9.73 14.28
C ASN A 276 2.59 8.96 13.50
N GLY A 277 2.60 7.62 13.52
CA GLY A 277 1.76 6.80 12.64
C GLY A 277 0.28 7.14 12.66
N SER A 278 -0.35 7.28 13.84
CA SER A 278 -1.79 7.62 13.92
C SER A 278 -2.07 9.00 13.34
N ALA A 279 -1.28 10.01 13.70
CA ALA A 279 -1.47 11.39 13.23
C ALA A 279 -1.28 11.50 11.71
N VAL A 280 -0.33 10.73 11.15
CA VAL A 280 -0.11 10.68 9.70
C VAL A 280 -1.30 10.03 8.99
N LEU A 281 -1.84 8.94 9.52
CA LEU A 281 -3.03 8.29 8.94
C LEU A 281 -4.26 9.22 8.97
N ASP A 282 -4.49 9.94 10.07
CA ASP A 282 -5.56 10.93 10.18
C ASP A 282 -5.37 12.08 9.18
N ALA A 283 -4.12 12.54 8.99
CA ALA A 283 -3.79 13.55 7.99
C ALA A 283 -3.97 13.04 6.56
N VAL A 284 -3.65 11.77 6.27
CA VAL A 284 -3.92 11.12 4.98
C VAL A 284 -5.42 11.10 4.69
N ASP A 285 -6.24 10.68 5.66
CA ASP A 285 -7.71 10.68 5.52
C ASP A 285 -8.24 12.10 5.23
N LEU A 286 -7.73 13.10 5.95
CA LEU A 286 -8.08 14.49 5.73
C LEU A 286 -7.69 14.97 4.32
N LEU A 287 -6.43 14.81 3.92
CA LEU A 287 -5.95 15.29 2.62
C LEU A 287 -6.65 14.59 1.45
N ALA A 288 -6.98 13.30 1.59
CA ALA A 288 -7.78 12.58 0.62
C ALA A 288 -9.19 13.17 0.48
N SER A 289 -9.78 13.63 1.58
CA SER A 289 -11.09 14.30 1.57
C SER A 289 -11.07 15.73 1.02
N LEU A 290 -9.90 16.39 1.04
CA LEU A 290 -9.72 17.77 0.57
C LEU A 290 -9.48 17.86 -0.95
N GLY A 291 -9.26 16.74 -1.64
CA GLY A 291 -9.05 16.71 -3.09
C GLY A 291 -7.59 16.88 -3.54
N CYS A 292 -6.60 16.58 -2.68
CA CYS A 292 -5.21 16.48 -3.16
C CYS A 292 -5.11 15.38 -4.23
N ALA A 293 -4.37 15.63 -5.31
CA ALA A 293 -4.14 14.64 -6.37
C ALA A 293 -3.12 13.57 -5.92
N GLU A 294 -2.17 13.97 -5.07
CA GLU A 294 -1.14 13.12 -4.52
C GLU A 294 -0.80 13.54 -3.09
N ILE A 295 -0.51 12.57 -2.21
CA ILE A 295 -0.05 12.82 -0.84
C ILE A 295 1.39 12.33 -0.72
N GLY A 296 2.30 13.24 -0.40
CA GLY A 296 3.71 12.95 -0.19
C GLY A 296 4.02 12.64 1.28
N LEU A 297 4.70 11.53 1.55
CA LEU A 297 5.20 11.18 2.88
C LEU A 297 6.73 11.36 2.89
N ASP A 298 7.22 12.31 3.67
CA ASP A 298 8.67 12.57 3.81
C ASP A 298 9.21 11.82 5.03
N GLU A 299 10.33 11.11 4.86
CA GLU A 299 11.08 10.49 5.96
C GLU A 299 11.51 11.51 7.01
N GLY A 300 11.83 12.74 6.59
CA GLY A 300 12.15 13.81 7.51
C GLY A 300 13.53 13.63 8.16
N ALA A 301 13.65 13.93 9.45
CA ALA A 301 14.93 14.07 10.15
C ALA A 301 15.44 12.78 10.83
N GLU A 302 14.61 11.77 11.07
CA GLU A 302 15.01 10.49 11.64
C GLU A 302 15.02 9.38 10.58
N ALA A 303 15.97 8.43 10.67
CA ALA A 303 16.02 7.33 9.70
C ALA A 303 14.88 6.34 9.95
N ALA A 304 14.06 6.08 8.94
CA ALA A 304 12.99 5.09 9.07
C ALA A 304 13.56 3.67 8.99
N SER A 305 13.09 2.78 9.84
CA SER A 305 13.32 1.35 9.67
C SER A 305 12.35 0.76 8.63
N PRO A 306 12.71 -0.33 7.94
CA PRO A 306 11.78 -1.04 7.06
C PRO A 306 10.49 -1.46 7.76
N ARG A 307 10.54 -1.73 9.07
CA ARG A 307 9.34 -2.03 9.86
C ARG A 307 8.39 -0.84 9.91
N GLN A 308 8.89 0.35 10.23
CA GLN A 308 8.08 1.58 10.28
C GLN A 308 7.49 1.93 8.92
N VAL A 309 8.29 1.83 7.85
CA VAL A 309 7.84 2.06 6.47
C VAL A 309 6.69 1.13 6.11
N ARG A 310 6.84 -0.17 6.40
CA ARG A 310 5.80 -1.17 6.13
C ARG A 310 4.54 -0.93 6.95
N GLU A 311 4.67 -0.72 8.25
CA GLU A 311 3.52 -0.55 9.17
C GLU A 311 2.67 0.65 8.77
N LEU A 312 3.29 1.79 8.46
CA LEU A 312 2.58 2.98 8.05
C LEU A 312 1.92 2.82 6.67
N LEU A 313 2.69 2.37 5.66
CA LEU A 313 2.22 2.34 4.28
C LEU A 313 1.14 1.30 4.04
N GLN A 314 1.10 0.20 4.80
CA GLN A 314 0.04 -0.81 4.69
C GLN A 314 -1.35 -0.22 4.93
N ASP A 315 -1.47 0.74 5.84
CA ASP A 315 -2.73 1.40 6.14
C ASP A 315 -2.91 2.67 5.29
N ALA A 316 -1.85 3.47 5.13
CA ALA A 316 -1.90 4.74 4.38
C ALA A 316 -2.31 4.53 2.91
N THR A 317 -1.76 3.52 2.23
CA THR A 317 -2.09 3.23 0.82
C THR A 317 -3.56 2.86 0.63
N VAL A 318 -4.18 2.24 1.64
CA VAL A 318 -5.58 1.85 1.60
C VAL A 318 -6.48 3.05 1.86
N ARG A 319 -6.14 3.84 2.89
CA ARG A 319 -6.86 5.03 3.31
C ARG A 319 -6.82 6.17 2.30
N ALA A 320 -5.69 6.36 1.62
CA ALA A 320 -5.54 7.41 0.64
C ALA A 320 -6.45 7.23 -0.59
N ARG A 321 -6.95 6.03 -0.88
CA ARG A 321 -7.69 5.76 -2.13
C ARG A 321 -8.90 6.70 -2.30
N PRO A 322 -9.10 7.29 -3.49
CA PRO A 322 -8.38 7.03 -4.75
C PRO A 322 -7.08 7.84 -4.95
N VAL A 323 -6.66 8.66 -3.99
CA VAL A 323 -5.46 9.51 -4.06
C VAL A 323 -4.19 8.66 -4.04
N SER A 324 -3.22 9.04 -4.86
CA SER A 324 -1.93 8.34 -4.95
C SER A 324 -0.98 8.79 -3.85
N LEU A 325 -0.15 7.85 -3.36
CA LEU A 325 0.91 8.17 -2.42
C LEU A 325 2.26 8.32 -3.13
N ARG A 326 3.00 9.35 -2.71
CA ARG A 326 4.42 9.56 -3.03
C ARG A 326 5.24 9.45 -1.76
N VAL A 327 6.45 8.92 -1.85
CA VAL A 327 7.37 8.87 -0.71
C VAL A 327 8.69 9.56 -1.03
N ARG A 328 9.21 10.34 -0.08
CA ARG A 328 10.58 10.84 -0.07
C ARG A 328 11.36 10.09 1.00
N LEU A 329 12.28 9.23 0.59
CA LEU A 329 13.11 8.42 1.47
C LEU A 329 14.57 8.83 1.32
N ARG A 330 15.37 8.73 2.38
CA ARG A 330 16.78 9.12 2.37
C ARG A 330 17.68 7.89 2.47
N ASP A 331 18.87 7.96 1.88
CA ASP A 331 19.85 6.88 2.03
C ASP A 331 20.69 7.08 3.30
N ARG A 332 20.15 6.63 4.43
CA ARG A 332 20.82 6.69 5.73
C ARG A 332 21.18 5.30 6.19
N HIS A 333 22.45 5.11 6.55
CA HIS A 333 22.96 3.82 7.05
C HIS A 333 22.71 2.64 6.09
N GLY A 334 22.55 2.91 4.79
CA GLY A 334 22.25 1.90 3.77
C GLY A 334 20.82 1.35 3.78
N LEU A 335 19.90 2.02 4.47
CA LEU A 335 18.49 1.60 4.55
C LEU A 335 17.63 2.13 3.41
N GLY A 336 18.09 3.12 2.63
CA GLY A 336 17.24 3.82 1.65
C GLY A 336 16.58 2.88 0.64
N LEU A 337 17.37 2.05 -0.06
CA LEU A 337 16.83 1.11 -1.06
C LEU A 337 16.02 -0.03 -0.44
N VAL A 338 16.32 -0.42 0.80
CA VAL A 338 15.52 -1.40 1.55
C VAL A 338 14.14 -0.80 1.86
N ASN A 339 14.09 0.46 2.26
CA ASN A 339 12.86 1.21 2.48
C ASN A 339 12.10 1.43 1.17
N ALA A 340 12.78 1.70 0.05
CA ALA A 340 12.14 1.82 -1.26
C ALA A 340 11.47 0.51 -1.70
N LEU A 341 12.17 -0.63 -1.60
CA LEU A 341 11.59 -1.95 -1.85
C LEU A 341 10.38 -2.22 -0.94
N THR A 342 10.48 -1.83 0.33
CA THR A 342 9.40 -1.98 1.30
C THR A 342 8.18 -1.12 0.94
N ALA A 343 8.41 0.11 0.45
CA ALA A 343 7.37 1.01 -0.02
C ALA A 343 6.68 0.47 -1.28
N MET A 344 7.44 -0.03 -2.27
CA MET A 344 6.89 -0.69 -3.47
C MET A 344 5.99 -1.87 -3.09
N LYS A 345 6.47 -2.71 -2.18
CA LYS A 345 5.70 -3.82 -1.61
C LYS A 345 4.43 -3.37 -0.89
N SER A 346 4.45 -2.18 -0.31
CA SER A 346 3.28 -1.59 0.37
C SER A 346 2.36 -0.82 -0.61
N GLY A 347 2.58 -0.96 -1.93
CA GLY A 347 1.74 -0.40 -2.99
C GLY A 347 2.09 1.01 -3.45
N VAL A 348 3.21 1.59 -2.96
CA VAL A 348 3.67 2.90 -3.41
C VAL A 348 4.28 2.79 -4.81
N ARG A 349 3.86 3.69 -5.69
CA ARG A 349 4.35 3.77 -7.09
C ARG A 349 5.18 5.01 -7.36
N HIS A 350 5.05 6.05 -6.54
CA HIS A 350 5.66 7.34 -6.79
C HIS A 350 6.77 7.62 -5.78
N PHE A 351 7.97 7.89 -6.28
CA PHE A 351 9.14 8.21 -5.46
C PHE A 351 9.59 9.63 -5.74
N ASP A 352 9.81 10.39 -4.68
CA ASP A 352 10.56 11.62 -4.75
C ASP A 352 12.01 11.32 -4.38
N THR A 353 12.87 11.57 -5.35
CA THR A 353 14.29 11.26 -5.38
C THR A 353 15.06 12.53 -5.66
N THR A 354 16.39 12.48 -5.61
CA THR A 354 17.23 13.59 -6.09
C THR A 354 18.33 13.01 -6.96
N LEU A 355 18.64 13.62 -8.11
CA LEU A 355 19.67 13.15 -9.02
C LEU A 355 21.00 12.95 -8.27
N GLY A 356 21.60 11.76 -8.36
CA GLY A 356 22.83 11.48 -7.63
C GLY A 356 22.67 11.32 -6.12
N GLY A 357 21.48 11.53 -5.56
CA GLY A 357 21.24 11.60 -4.12
C GLY A 357 22.01 12.73 -3.43
N ILE A 358 22.26 13.83 -4.15
CA ILE A 358 23.18 14.90 -3.70
C ILE A 358 22.77 15.62 -2.41
N ASP A 359 21.50 15.57 -2.05
CA ASP A 359 20.95 16.15 -0.81
C ASP A 359 20.64 15.08 0.27
N GLY A 360 21.12 13.85 0.05
CA GLY A 360 20.91 12.70 0.92
C GLY A 360 19.55 12.01 0.74
N VAL A 361 18.65 12.52 -0.11
CA VAL A 361 17.48 11.76 -0.59
C VAL A 361 17.97 10.62 -1.48
N LEU A 362 17.17 9.56 -1.61
CA LEU A 362 17.46 8.47 -2.54
C LEU A 362 17.78 8.99 -3.95
N ALA A 363 18.81 8.39 -4.55
CA ALA A 363 19.23 8.75 -5.89
C ALA A 363 18.24 8.22 -6.95
N CYS A 364 17.89 9.06 -7.93
CA CYS A 364 16.95 8.72 -9.01
C CYS A 364 17.36 7.42 -9.72
N GLU A 365 18.65 7.32 -10.07
CA GLU A 365 19.24 6.18 -10.75
C GLU A 365 19.24 4.91 -9.90
N ASP A 366 19.36 5.01 -8.57
CA ASP A 366 19.43 3.86 -7.67
C ASP A 366 18.03 3.24 -7.50
N VAL A 367 16.99 4.06 -7.37
CA VAL A 367 15.59 3.61 -7.36
C VAL A 367 15.24 2.97 -8.69
N GLN A 368 15.67 3.57 -9.80
CA GLN A 368 15.43 3.01 -11.11
C GLN A 368 16.19 1.69 -11.35
N PHE A 369 17.45 1.61 -10.93
CA PHE A 369 18.22 0.38 -11.00
C PHE A 369 17.56 -0.73 -10.18
N LEU A 370 17.04 -0.40 -8.99
CA LEU A 370 16.25 -1.34 -8.19
C LEU A 370 15.01 -1.81 -8.95
N ALA A 371 14.23 -0.90 -9.54
CA ALA A 371 13.03 -1.24 -10.31
C ALA A 371 13.35 -2.21 -11.47
N ASP A 372 14.39 -1.91 -12.26
CA ASP A 372 14.89 -2.76 -13.35
C ASP A 372 15.24 -4.17 -12.85
N ARG A 373 15.96 -4.28 -11.71
CA ARG A 373 16.31 -5.57 -11.11
C ARG A 373 15.13 -6.36 -10.56
N LEU A 374 14.02 -5.67 -10.28
CA LEU A 374 12.79 -6.28 -9.81
C LEU A 374 11.81 -6.61 -10.95
N GLY A 375 12.13 -6.23 -12.20
CA GLY A 375 11.22 -6.36 -13.33
C GLY A 375 10.03 -5.39 -13.29
N VAL A 376 10.21 -4.26 -12.60
CA VAL A 376 9.22 -3.18 -12.48
C VAL A 376 9.57 -2.08 -13.50
N ALA A 377 8.59 -1.66 -14.32
CA ALA A 377 8.81 -0.59 -15.29
C ALA A 377 9.07 0.75 -14.58
N CYS A 378 9.79 1.64 -15.25
CA CYS A 378 9.98 3.02 -14.80
C CYS A 378 9.69 3.96 -15.97
N ASP A 379 8.92 5.01 -15.71
CA ASP A 379 8.53 6.03 -16.69
C ASP A 379 9.73 6.78 -17.30
N SER A 380 10.82 6.83 -16.54
CA SER A 380 12.02 7.58 -16.88
C SER A 380 13.12 6.67 -17.45
N PRO A 381 13.72 6.97 -18.63
CA PRO A 381 14.78 6.15 -19.23
C PRO A 381 16.10 6.17 -18.46
N ARG A 382 16.72 5.00 -18.25
CA ARG A 382 17.96 4.87 -17.45
C ARG A 382 19.14 5.59 -18.02
N ALA A 383 19.29 5.51 -19.34
CA ALA A 383 20.36 6.21 -20.04
C ALA A 383 20.33 7.73 -19.79
N ALA A 384 19.14 8.33 -19.70
CA ALA A 384 19.00 9.76 -19.45
C ALA A 384 19.40 10.15 -18.03
N LEU A 385 18.96 9.38 -17.02
CA LEU A 385 19.34 9.60 -15.62
C LEU A 385 20.86 9.44 -15.41
N VAL A 386 21.45 8.39 -16.00
CA VAL A 386 22.90 8.15 -15.95
C VAL A 386 23.68 9.29 -16.60
N ALA A 387 23.24 9.78 -17.76
CA ALA A 387 23.87 10.90 -18.45
C ALA A 387 23.79 12.19 -17.62
N ALA A 388 22.63 12.48 -17.03
CA ALA A 388 22.44 13.63 -16.15
C ALA A 388 23.31 13.54 -14.88
N ALA A 389 23.42 12.36 -14.27
CA ALA A 389 24.29 12.13 -13.12
C ALA A 389 25.77 12.36 -13.47
N ALA A 390 26.23 11.85 -14.62
CA ALA A 390 27.58 12.10 -15.11
C ALA A 390 27.85 13.59 -15.38
N GLU A 391 26.87 14.32 -15.92
CA GLU A 391 26.96 15.78 -16.09
C GLU A 391 27.13 16.50 -14.75
N LEU A 392 26.32 16.12 -13.77
CA LEU A 392 26.35 16.69 -12.44
C LEU A 392 27.70 16.43 -11.73
N GLU A 393 28.27 15.22 -11.84
CA GLU A 393 29.63 14.94 -11.34
C GLU A 393 30.67 15.90 -11.94
N ARG A 394 30.58 16.19 -13.24
CA ARG A 394 31.51 17.13 -13.91
C ARG A 394 31.39 18.54 -13.34
N HIS A 395 30.20 18.97 -12.97
CA HIS A 395 29.99 20.27 -12.33
C HIS A 395 30.47 20.31 -10.88
N LEU A 396 30.27 19.22 -10.12
CA LEU A 396 30.67 19.15 -8.71
C LEU A 396 32.16 18.84 -8.52
N GLY A 397 32.83 18.29 -9.54
CA GLY A 397 34.23 17.87 -9.46
C GLY A 397 34.45 16.67 -8.53
N GLY A 398 33.40 15.89 -8.26
CA GLY A 398 33.43 14.82 -7.28
C GLY A 398 32.34 13.78 -7.49
N ALA A 399 32.52 12.64 -6.83
CA ALA A 399 31.61 11.52 -6.85
C ALA A 399 30.22 11.88 -6.31
N LEU A 400 29.15 11.48 -7.00
CA LEU A 400 27.80 11.52 -6.43
C LEU A 400 27.60 10.39 -5.42
N PRO A 401 26.79 10.59 -4.36
CA PRO A 401 26.39 9.54 -3.41
C PRO A 401 25.76 8.30 -4.05
N GLY A 402 24.96 8.50 -5.10
CA GLY A 402 24.36 7.42 -5.88
C GLY A 402 25.41 6.43 -6.39
N ARG A 403 25.04 5.16 -6.53
CA ARG A 403 26.03 4.11 -6.80
C ARG A 403 25.86 3.48 -8.17
N THR A 404 24.64 3.51 -8.70
CA THR A 404 24.26 2.68 -9.84
C THR A 404 24.43 3.37 -11.19
N TYR A 405 24.60 4.70 -11.24
CA TYR A 405 24.91 5.38 -12.51
C TYR A 405 26.28 4.98 -13.08
N ARG A 406 27.17 4.42 -12.24
CA ARG A 406 28.46 3.88 -12.67
C ARG A 406 28.37 2.43 -13.17
N VAL A 407 27.23 1.78 -12.97
CA VAL A 407 27.01 0.40 -13.42
C VAL A 407 26.58 0.45 -14.88
N PRO A 408 27.26 -0.28 -15.79
CA PRO A 408 26.91 -0.31 -17.20
C PRO A 408 25.43 -0.67 -17.43
N ILE A 409 24.84 -0.08 -18.46
CA ILE A 409 23.54 -0.48 -18.98
C ILE A 409 23.79 -1.77 -19.77
N SER A 410 23.28 -2.90 -19.26
CA SER A 410 23.50 -4.23 -19.84
C SER A 410 22.54 -4.53 -20.98
#